data_AF-A0A3C1YEC4-F1
#
_entry.id   AF-A0A3C1YEC4-F1
#
_cell.length_a   1.000
_cell.length_b   1.000
_cell.length_c   1.000
_cell.angle_alpha   90.00
_cell.angle_beta   90.00
_cell.angle_gamma   90.00
#
_symmetry.space_group_name_H-M   'P 1'
#
loop_
_entity.id
_entity.type
_entity.pdbx_description
1 polymer ?
#
loop_
_entity_poly.entity_id
_entity_poly.type
_entity_poly.pdbx_seq_one_letter_code
_entity_poly.pdbx_strand_id
1 'polypeptide(L)' 'MNKIILTLKEKLAVPLEAGEMLQPSLLSSLSTTQIGALPVLYGRQDRQIGDFFEVEKMQGAACDLSVTKLCEPVS' A
#
# COMPACT_ATOMS: atom_id res chain seq x y z
N MET A 1 6.25 -10.19 6.99
CA MET A 1 6.73 -9.66 5.68
C MET A 1 5.82 -8.49 5.30
N ASN A 2 6.37 -7.36 4.86
CA ASN A 2 5.57 -6.18 4.55
C ASN A 2 5.17 -6.18 3.08
N LYS A 3 3.86 -6.07 2.81
CA LYS A 3 3.29 -5.97 1.46
C LYS A 3 2.49 -4.69 1.34
N ILE A 4 2.72 -3.94 0.27
CA ILE A 4 1.93 -2.76 -0.11
C ILE A 4 1.19 -3.15 -1.39
N ILE A 5 -0.10 -2.82 -1.48
CA ILE A 5 -0.95 -3.07 -2.65
C ILE A 5 -1.48 -1.71 -3.11
N LEU A 6 -1.38 -1.48 -4.42
CA LEU A 6 -1.92 -0.32 -5.10
C LEU A 6 -2.94 -0.83 -6.12
N THR A 7 -4.22 -0.76 -5.77
CA THR A 7 -5.32 -1.27 -6.60
C THR A 7 -5.88 -0.12 -7.44
N LEU A 8 -5.77 -0.20 -8.75
CA LEU A 8 -6.26 0.83 -9.66
C LEU A 8 -7.79 0.87 -9.65
N LYS A 9 -8.38 2.02 -9.34
CA LYS A 9 -9.84 2.21 -9.18
C LYS A 9 -10.61 2.11 -10.50
N GLU A 10 -10.07 2.72 -11.55
CA GLU A 10 -10.70 2.77 -12.87
C GLU A 10 -9.66 2.77 -13.99
N LYS A 11 -10.09 2.49 -15.22
CA LYS A 11 -9.18 2.48 -16.37
C LYS A 11 -8.76 3.90 -16.75
N LEU A 12 -7.48 4.21 -16.54
CA LEU A 12 -6.86 5.47 -16.93
C LEU A 12 -7.04 5.76 -18.44
N ALA A 13 -7.33 7.02 -18.78
CA ALA A 13 -7.47 7.46 -20.17
C ALA A 13 -6.14 7.91 -20.80
N VAL A 14 -5.18 8.35 -19.97
CA VAL A 14 -3.79 8.67 -20.35
C VAL A 14 -2.81 8.05 -19.34
N PRO A 15 -1.50 7.94 -19.64
CA PRO A 15 -0.52 7.43 -18.68
C PRO A 15 -0.44 8.26 -17.39
N LEU A 16 -0.05 7.59 -16.30
CA LEU A 16 0.43 8.21 -15.07
C LEU A 16 1.96 8.10 -14.99
N GLU A 17 2.61 9.18 -14.61
CA GLU A 17 4.05 9.22 -14.33
C GLU A 17 4.25 9.51 -12.84
N ALA A 18 4.79 8.55 -12.09
CA ALA A 18 5.03 8.67 -10.64
C ALA A 18 6.49 8.96 -10.27
N GLY A 19 7.39 8.99 -11.27
CA GLY A 19 8.83 9.16 -11.07
C GLY A 19 9.40 8.24 -9.98
N GLU A 20 10.28 8.81 -9.15
CA GLU A 20 10.94 8.11 -8.04
C GLU A 20 10.02 7.85 -6.83
N MET A 21 8.76 8.30 -6.83
CA MET A 21 7.89 8.23 -5.65
C MET A 21 7.39 6.81 -5.33
N LEU A 22 7.41 5.90 -6.31
CA LEU A 22 6.95 4.51 -6.15
C LEU A 22 8.06 3.52 -5.74
N GLN A 23 9.19 4.01 -5.22
CA GLN A 23 10.28 3.14 -4.77
C GLN A 23 9.92 2.38 -3.47
N PRO A 24 10.17 1.06 -3.38
CA PRO A 24 9.86 0.27 -2.18
C PRO A 24 10.53 0.77 -0.90
N SER A 25 11.72 1.34 -1.01
CA SER A 25 12.44 2.01 0.09
C SER A 25 11.61 3.15 0.69
N LEU A 26 11.14 4.08 -0.15
CA LEU A 26 10.32 5.22 0.25
C LEU A 26 8.96 4.74 0.81
N LEU A 27 8.24 3.90 0.06
CA LEU A 27 6.92 3.39 0.46
C LEU A 27 6.97 2.56 1.76
N SER A 28 8.10 1.95 2.10
CA SER A 28 8.25 1.18 3.35
C SER A 28 8.09 2.05 4.60
N SER A 29 8.49 3.32 4.58
CA SER A 29 8.46 4.23 5.74
C SER A 29 7.13 4.97 5.91
N LEU A 30 6.34 5.10 4.84
CA LEU A 30 5.12 5.92 4.81
C LEU A 30 3.85 5.16 5.27
N SER A 31 2.87 5.87 5.84
CA SER A 31 1.52 5.34 6.08
C SER A 31 0.71 5.22 4.78
N THR A 32 -0.41 4.48 4.79
CA THR A 32 -1.31 4.40 3.62
C THR A 32 -1.81 5.77 3.18
N THR A 33 -2.17 6.65 4.12
CA THR A 33 -2.56 8.04 3.86
C THR A 33 -1.42 8.85 3.23
N GLN A 34 -0.19 8.70 3.72
CA GLN A 34 0.97 9.39 3.15
C GLN A 34 1.32 8.90 1.74
N ILE A 35 1.22 7.59 1.49
CA ILE A 35 1.39 6.99 0.15
C ILE A 35 0.31 7.52 -0.79
N GLY A 36 -0.96 7.57 -0.34
CA GLY A 36 -2.05 8.16 -1.12
C GLY A 36 -1.84 9.63 -1.46
N ALA A 37 -1.17 10.40 -0.60
CA ALA A 37 -0.86 11.81 -0.83
C ALA A 37 0.37 12.07 -1.72
N LEU A 38 1.11 11.04 -2.16
CA LEU A 38 2.29 11.21 -3.02
C LEU A 38 1.90 11.80 -4.39
N PRO A 39 2.71 12.72 -4.94
CA PRO A 39 2.42 13.35 -6.23
C PRO A 39 2.64 12.39 -7.40
N VAL A 40 1.77 12.51 -8.41
CA VAL A 40 1.88 11.85 -9.72
C VAL A 40 1.44 12.82 -10.81
N LEU A 41 2.06 12.74 -11.99
CA LEU A 41 1.66 13.51 -13.16
C LEU A 41 0.64 12.71 -13.98
N TYR A 42 -0.56 13.27 -14.18
CA TYR A 42 -1.56 12.74 -15.10
C TYR A 42 -1.57 13.58 -16.38
N GLY A 43 -0.79 13.16 -17.37
CA GLY A 43 -0.58 13.87 -18.65
C GLY A 43 0.18 15.20 -18.53
N ARG A 44 -0.45 16.22 -17.91
CA ARG A 44 0.13 17.55 -17.63
C ARG A 44 -0.39 18.18 -16.32
N GLN A 45 -1.03 17.39 -15.46
CA GLN A 45 -1.58 17.87 -14.18
C GLN A 45 -0.96 17.10 -13.03
N ASP A 46 -0.47 17.84 -12.02
CA ASP A 46 -0.09 17.25 -10.74
C ASP A 46 -1.36 16.77 -10.02
N ARG A 47 -1.35 15.50 -9.62
CA ARG A 47 -2.42 14.75 -8.95
C ARG A 47 -1.82 13.90 -7.84
N GLN A 48 -2.66 13.19 -7.08
CA GLN A 48 -2.20 12.33 -5.99
C GLN A 48 -2.44 10.84 -6.29
N ILE A 49 -1.60 9.94 -5.77
CA ILE A 49 -1.80 8.48 -5.91
C ILE A 49 -3.22 8.07 -5.51
N GLY A 50 -3.73 8.65 -4.42
CA GLY A 50 -5.07 8.38 -3.88
C GLY A 50 -6.24 8.81 -4.77
N ASP A 51 -6.01 9.63 -5.81
CA ASP A 51 -7.02 9.87 -6.85
C ASP A 51 -7.33 8.55 -7.59
N PHE A 52 -6.28 7.84 -8.01
CA PHE A 52 -6.36 6.73 -8.97
C PHE A 52 -6.26 5.34 -8.34
N PHE A 53 -5.61 5.22 -7.18
CA PHE A 53 -5.35 3.95 -6.50
C PHE A 53 -5.98 3.89 -5.11
N GLU A 54 -6.44 2.70 -4.74
CA GLU A 54 -6.64 2.31 -3.34
C GLU A 54 -5.33 1.76 -2.78
N VAL A 55 -5.03 2.09 -1.53
CA VAL A 55 -3.70 1.84 -0.92
C VAL A 55 -3.84 0.98 0.32
N GLU A 56 -3.44 -0.29 0.23
CA GLU A 56 -3.38 -1.22 1.35
C GLU A 56 -1.93 -1.42 1.81
N LYS A 57 -1.70 -1.47 3.13
CA LYS A 57 -0.39 -1.81 3.71
C LYS A 57 -0.51 -2.96 4.71
N MET A 58 -0.37 -4.17 4.19
CA MET A 58 -0.30 -5.39 4.99
C MET A 58 1.09 -5.47 5.64
N GLN A 59 1.20 -4.93 6.86
CA GLN A 59 2.27 -5.32 7.76
C GLN A 59 2.00 -6.76 8.20
N GLY A 60 2.60 -7.73 7.51
CA GLY A 60 2.58 -9.11 7.95
C GLY A 60 3.35 -9.20 9.26
N ALA A 61 2.60 -9.17 10.37
CA ALA A 61 3.10 -9.27 11.73
C ALA A 61 4.11 -10.41 11.86
N ALA A 62 5.02 -10.28 12.82
CA ALA A 62 5.63 -11.45 13.41
C ALA A 62 4.55 -12.21 14.21
N CYS A 63 3.70 -12.95 13.49
CA CYS A 63 3.07 -14.14 14.02
C CYS A 63 4.22 -15.12 14.27
N ASP A 64 4.90 -14.92 15.39
CA ASP A 64 5.92 -15.81 15.88
C ASP A 64 5.30 -17.20 16.05
N LEU A 65 5.72 -18.14 15.21
CA LEU A 65 5.19 -19.49 15.16
C LEU A 65 5.82 -20.36 16.27
N SER A 66 5.86 -19.84 17.49
CA SER A 66 6.02 -20.63 18.71
C SER A 66 4.78 -21.50 18.90
N VAL A 67 4.82 -22.66 18.23
CA VAL A 67 3.87 -23.75 18.37
C VAL A 67 3.75 -24.14 19.84
N THR A 68 2.64 -23.81 20.49
CA THR A 68 2.01 -24.71 21.48
C THR A 68 0.56 -24.36 21.81
N LYS A 69 -0.20 -25.42 22.11
CA LYS A 69 -1.50 -25.43 22.82
C LYS A 69 -2.70 -24.78 22.11
N LEU A 70 -3.43 -25.66 21.44
CA LEU A 70 -4.84 -25.93 21.77
C LEU A 70 -5.24 -25.40 23.17
N CYS A 71 -6.17 -24.45 23.19
CA CYS A 71 -6.92 -24.07 24.39
C CYS A 71 -8.42 -24.26 24.10
N GLU A 72 -8.90 -25.49 24.27
CA GLU A 72 -10.31 -25.77 24.48
C GLU A 72 -10.66 -25.46 25.94
N PRO A 73 -11.56 -24.52 26.24
CA PRO A 73 -12.17 -24.42 27.56
C PRO A 73 -13.35 -25.40 27.63
N VAL A 74 -13.15 -26.56 28.24
CA VAL A 74 -14.25 -27.45 28.65
C VAL A 74 -14.95 -26.83 29.86
N SER A 75 -16.26 -26.57 29.75
CA SER A 75 -17.20 -26.30 30.84
C SER A 75 -18.63 -26.50 30.35
#